data_AF-A0A7E4ZYJ8-F1
#
_entry.id   AF-A0A7E4ZYJ8-F1
#
_cell.length_a   1.000
_cell.length_b   1.000
_cell.length_c   1.000
_cell.angle_alpha   90.00
_cell.angle_beta   90.00
_cell.angle_gamma   90.00
#
_symmetry.space_group_name_H-M   'P 1'
#
loop_
_entity.id
_entity.type
_entity.pdbx_description
1 polymer ?
#
loop_
_entity_poly.entity_id
_entity_poly.type
_entity_poly.pdbx_seq_one_letter_code
_entity_poly.pdbx_strand_id
1 'polypeptide(L)'
;MADVMTPVFLAVMAHGTMIFCALFDRQEYIMASLPPSFTEDEEAIEDFDASICVCLGLSLVFIVGEVIALFRQVPPRSVSLATFFTHNIACLILLKFTVDIHPVSHFWILFAFTSFPTALAQVIILVKSFNKVKYC
;
A
#
# COMPACT_ATOMS: atom_id res chain seq x y z
N MET A 1 4.66 22.64 -13.90
CA MET A 1 4.33 22.05 -12.59
C MET A 1 3.37 20.86 -12.70
N ALA A 2 2.53 20.76 -13.73
CA ALA A 2 1.63 19.62 -13.96
C ALA A 2 2.31 18.29 -14.34
N ASP A 3 3.55 18.30 -14.85
CA ASP A 3 4.20 17.10 -15.44
C ASP A 3 4.40 15.90 -14.49
N VAL A 4 4.48 16.11 -13.17
CA VAL A 4 4.78 15.02 -12.21
C VAL A 4 3.51 14.45 -11.57
N MET A 5 2.38 15.15 -11.67
CA MET A 5 1.16 14.76 -10.95
C MET A 5 0.45 13.57 -11.60
N THR A 6 0.34 13.58 -12.93
CA THR A 6 -0.30 12.48 -13.67
C THR A 6 0.42 11.14 -13.46
N PRO A 7 1.77 11.06 -13.59
CA PRO A 7 2.49 9.82 -13.33
C PRO A 7 2.34 9.32 -11.88
N VAL A 8 2.36 10.23 -10.89
CA VAL A 8 2.15 9.87 -9.48
C VAL A 8 0.76 9.28 -9.26
N PHE A 9 -0.28 9.97 -9.74
CA PHE A 9 -1.65 9.49 -9.63
C PHE A 9 -1.83 8.10 -10.23
N LEU A 10 -1.30 7.89 -11.44
CA LEU A 10 -1.36 6.58 -12.10
C LEU A 10 -0.61 5.49 -11.32
N ALA A 11 0.56 5.80 -10.77
CA ALA A 11 1.32 4.85 -9.95
C ALA A 11 0.58 4.46 -8.65
N VAL A 12 -0.03 5.45 -7.97
CA VAL A 12 -0.84 5.22 -6.76
C VAL A 12 -2.07 4.36 -7.08
N MET A 13 -2.77 4.67 -8.18
CA MET A 13 -3.95 3.91 -8.63
C MET A 13 -3.58 2.48 -9.06
N ALA A 14 -2.47 2.31 -9.77
CA ALA A 14 -1.96 0.99 -10.15
C ALA A 14 -1.66 0.16 -8.90
N HIS A 15 -0.94 0.73 -7.93
CA HIS A 15 -0.65 0.07 -6.66
C HIS A 15 -1.94 -0.35 -5.92
N GLY A 16 -2.91 0.57 -5.82
CA GLY A 16 -4.19 0.28 -5.20
C GLY A 16 -4.96 -0.84 -5.89
N THR A 17 -4.94 -0.86 -7.23
CA THR A 17 -5.58 -1.92 -8.03
C THR A 17 -4.94 -3.27 -7.76
N MET A 18 -3.61 -3.34 -7.67
CA MET A 18 -2.93 -4.62 -7.42
C MET A 18 -3.15 -5.12 -5.99
N ILE A 19 -3.15 -4.23 -4.99
CA ILE A 19 -3.55 -4.60 -3.62
C ILE A 19 -4.99 -5.10 -3.59
N PHE A 20 -5.90 -4.46 -4.32
CA PHE A 20 -7.29 -4.88 -4.43
C PHE A 20 -7.38 -6.29 -5.03
N CYS A 21 -6.68 -6.57 -6.13
CA CYS A 21 -6.62 -7.93 -6.70
C CYS A 21 -6.09 -8.95 -5.68
N ALA A 22 -4.98 -8.65 -5.00
CA ALA A 22 -4.39 -9.53 -3.99
C ALA A 22 -5.33 -9.83 -2.82
N LEU A 23 -6.24 -8.91 -2.47
CA LEU A 23 -7.24 -9.13 -1.42
C LEU A 23 -8.27 -10.20 -1.81
N PHE A 24 -8.65 -10.26 -3.09
CA PHE A 24 -9.57 -11.30 -3.59
C PHE A 24 -8.87 -12.63 -3.87
N ASP A 25 -7.56 -12.60 -4.14
CA ASP A 25 -6.75 -13.80 -4.44
C ASP A 25 -5.95 -14.32 -3.23
N ARG A 26 -6.35 -13.93 -2.02
CA ARG A 26 -5.53 -14.12 -0.81
C ARG A 26 -5.35 -15.58 -0.36
N GLN A 27 -6.17 -16.50 -0.86
CA GLN A 27 -6.20 -17.88 -0.39
C GLN A 27 -4.85 -18.59 -0.56
N GLU A 28 -4.15 -18.34 -1.67
CA GLU A 28 -2.84 -18.94 -1.94
C GLU A 28 -1.77 -18.44 -0.95
N TYR A 29 -1.84 -17.17 -0.55
CA TYR A 29 -0.89 -16.57 0.39
C TYR A 29 -1.08 -17.08 1.82
N ILE A 30 -2.32 -17.37 2.21
CA ILE A 30 -2.65 -17.99 3.50
C ILE A 30 -2.04 -19.39 3.55
N MET A 31 -2.29 -20.21 2.52
CA MET A 31 -1.76 -21.58 2.44
C MET A 31 -0.24 -21.62 2.45
N ALA A 32 0.41 -20.64 1.81
CA ALA A 32 1.87 -20.50 1.81
C ALA A 32 2.48 -20.13 3.16
N SER A 33 1.67 -19.63 4.09
CA SER A 33 2.10 -19.22 5.43
C SER A 33 2.00 -20.34 6.45
N LEU A 34 1.33 -21.45 6.10
CA LEU A 34 1.16 -22.59 6.98
C LEU A 34 2.46 -23.41 7.07
N PRO A 35 2.82 -23.91 8.27
CA PRO A 35 3.99 -24.76 8.42
C PRO A 35 3.80 -26.11 7.70
N PRO A 36 4.86 -26.70 7.13
CA PRO A 36 4.76 -27.93 6.32
C PRO A 36 4.36 -29.18 7.11
N SER A 37 4.32 -29.11 8.44
CA SER A 37 3.98 -30.22 9.34
C SER A 37 2.58 -30.13 9.95
N PHE A 38 1.72 -29.22 9.47
CA PHE A 38 0.45 -28.92 10.14
C PHE A 38 -0.67 -29.90 9.79
N THR A 39 -1.27 -30.45 10.85
CA THR A 39 -2.68 -30.88 10.87
C THR A 39 -3.57 -29.65 10.77
N GLU A 40 -4.73 -29.78 10.14
CA GLU A 40 -5.76 -28.74 9.89
C GLU A 40 -6.14 -27.93 11.15
N ASP A 41 -5.27 -27.01 11.57
CA ASP A 41 -5.52 -26.09 12.67
C ASP A 41 -6.28 -24.89 12.12
N GLU A 42 -7.60 -24.96 12.26
CA GLU A 42 -8.55 -23.95 11.80
C GLU A 42 -8.22 -22.56 12.37
N GLU A 43 -7.71 -22.50 13.61
CA GLU A 43 -7.31 -21.24 14.28
C GLU A 43 -6.17 -20.53 13.54
N ALA A 44 -5.15 -21.28 13.10
CA ALA A 44 -4.02 -20.69 12.39
C ALA A 44 -4.42 -20.14 11.01
N ILE A 45 -5.34 -20.83 10.32
CA ILE A 45 -5.87 -20.37 9.02
C ILE A 45 -6.65 -19.07 9.19
N GLU A 46 -7.51 -19.00 10.20
CA GLU A 46 -8.28 -17.80 10.52
C GLU A 46 -7.36 -16.62 10.88
N ASP A 47 -6.31 -16.84 11.66
CA ASP A 47 -5.33 -15.81 12.03
C ASP A 47 -4.61 -15.24 10.81
N PHE A 48 -4.17 -16.09 9.88
CA PHE A 48 -3.51 -15.63 8.64
C PHE A 48 -4.48 -14.92 7.70
N ASP A 49 -5.73 -15.39 7.58
CA ASP A 49 -6.77 -14.71 6.78
C ASP A 49 -7.06 -13.32 7.34
N ALA A 50 -7.26 -13.21 8.66
CA ALA A 50 -7.46 -11.93 9.33
C ALA A 50 -6.24 -11.01 9.13
N SER A 51 -5.02 -11.53 9.28
CA SER A 51 -3.78 -10.78 9.14
C SER A 51 -3.61 -10.18 7.74
N ILE A 52 -3.80 -10.98 6.69
CA ILE A 52 -3.69 -10.49 5.31
C ILE A 52 -4.83 -9.52 4.96
N CYS A 53 -6.05 -9.79 5.42
CA CYS A 53 -7.18 -8.87 5.24
C CYS A 53 -6.92 -7.50 5.89
N VAL A 54 -6.39 -7.48 7.11
CA VAL A 54 -6.04 -6.23 7.81
C VAL A 54 -4.90 -5.51 7.08
N CYS A 55 -3.85 -6.22 6.67
CA CYS A 55 -2.69 -5.62 6.00
C CYS A 55 -3.08 -4.97 4.66
N LEU A 56 -3.77 -5.72 3.79
CA LEU A 56 -4.21 -5.22 2.49
C LEU A 56 -5.31 -4.17 2.62
N GLY A 57 -6.24 -4.34 3.56
CA GLY A 57 -7.28 -3.35 3.85
C GLY A 57 -6.70 -2.02 4.33
N LEU A 58 -5.73 -2.05 5.25
CA LEU A 58 -5.04 -0.85 5.71
C LEU A 58 -4.23 -0.18 4.58
N SER A 59 -3.59 -0.98 3.73
CA SER A 59 -2.91 -0.49 2.52
C SER A 59 -3.86 0.26 1.60
N LEU A 60 -5.07 -0.28 1.35
CA LEU A 60 -6.10 0.40 0.54
C LEU A 60 -6.57 1.70 1.17
N VAL A 61 -6.83 1.71 2.49
CA VAL A 61 -7.23 2.94 3.21
C VAL A 61 -6.17 4.03 3.05
N PHE A 62 -4.90 3.67 3.16
CA PHE A 62 -3.79 4.60 2.98
C PHE A 62 -3.72 5.13 1.56
N ILE A 63 -3.80 4.25 0.56
CA ILE A 63 -3.79 4.62 -0.86
C ILE A 63 -4.96 5.56 -1.20
N VAL A 64 -6.18 5.27 -0.72
CA VAL A 64 -7.34 6.14 -0.89
C VAL A 64 -7.11 7.50 -0.22
N GLY A 65 -6.56 7.51 1.00
CA GLY A 65 -6.18 8.73 1.70
C GLY A 65 -5.16 9.57 0.92
N GLU A 66 -4.17 8.92 0.30
CA GLU A 66 -3.20 9.60 -0.56
C GLU A 66 -3.85 10.19 -1.81
N VAL A 67 -4.74 9.46 -2.48
CA VAL A 67 -5.50 9.97 -3.62
C VAL A 67 -6.30 11.22 -3.23
N ILE A 68 -7.02 11.18 -2.10
CA ILE A 68 -7.75 12.35 -1.58
C ILE A 68 -6.79 13.51 -1.28
N ALA A 69 -5.62 13.24 -0.69
CA ALA A 69 -4.61 14.26 -0.42
C ALA A 69 -4.09 14.91 -1.70
N LEU A 70 -3.84 14.13 -2.76
CA LEU A 70 -3.39 14.62 -4.07
C LEU A 70 -4.43 15.53 -4.74
N PHE A 71 -5.73 15.25 -4.57
CA PHE A 71 -6.79 16.16 -5.05
C PHE A 71 -6.84 17.48 -4.29
N ARG A 72 -6.48 17.47 -3.00
CA ARG A 72 -6.51 18.67 -2.16
C ARG A 72 -5.27 19.55 -2.32
N GLN A 73 -4.10 18.95 -2.49
CA GLN A 73 -2.83 19.69 -2.56
C GLN A 73 -1.81 18.96 -3.43
N VAL A 74 -1.00 19.73 -4.15
CA VAL A 74 0.12 19.18 -4.92
C VAL A 74 1.34 19.08 -4.00
N PRO A 75 1.89 17.86 -3.77
CA PRO A 75 3.10 17.70 -2.96
C PRO A 75 4.31 18.38 -3.62
N PRO A 76 5.35 18.73 -2.85
CA PRO A 76 6.62 19.18 -3.42
C PRO A 76 7.19 18.15 -4.43
N ARG A 77 7.97 18.62 -5.41
CA ARG A 77 8.51 17.77 -6.48
C ARG A 77 9.33 16.58 -5.96
N SER A 78 10.13 16.78 -4.91
CA SER A 78 10.93 15.72 -4.29
C SER A 78 10.06 14.61 -3.69
N VAL A 79 9.00 14.99 -2.97
CA VAL A 79 8.04 14.03 -2.39
C VAL A 79 7.28 13.33 -3.51
N SER A 80 6.83 14.06 -4.53
CA SER A 80 6.13 13.48 -5.68
C SER A 80 6.98 12.42 -6.40
N LEU A 81 8.26 12.69 -6.63
CA LEU A 81 9.18 11.71 -7.23
C LEU A 81 9.38 10.50 -6.32
N ALA A 82 9.59 10.71 -5.01
CA ALA A 82 9.73 9.61 -4.06
C ALA A 82 8.47 8.72 -4.04
N THR A 83 7.29 9.32 -3.92
CA THR A 83 5.99 8.62 -3.98
C THR A 83 5.84 7.83 -5.29
N PHE A 84 6.19 8.42 -6.43
CA PHE A 84 6.17 7.71 -7.72
C PHE A 84 7.07 6.47 -7.69
N PHE A 85 8.34 6.60 -7.29
CA PHE A 85 9.26 5.46 -7.24
C PHE A 85 8.80 4.40 -6.25
N THR A 86 8.35 4.79 -5.07
CA THR A 86 7.87 3.86 -4.04
C THR A 86 6.69 3.03 -4.53
N HIS A 87 5.68 3.65 -5.16
CA HIS A 87 4.54 2.89 -5.72
C HIS A 87 4.91 2.03 -6.92
N ASN A 88 5.84 2.47 -7.78
CA ASN A 88 6.31 1.63 -8.88
C ASN A 88 7.07 0.40 -8.36
N ILE A 89 7.95 0.57 -7.36
CA ILE A 89 8.64 -0.56 -6.72
C ILE A 89 7.62 -1.49 -6.06
N ALA A 90 6.60 -0.95 -5.40
CA ALA A 90 5.53 -1.75 -4.82
C ALA A 90 4.79 -2.57 -5.88
N CYS A 91 4.48 -1.97 -7.03
CA CYS A 91 3.88 -2.68 -8.15
C CYS A 91 4.80 -3.80 -8.68
N LEU A 92 6.10 -3.56 -8.82
CA LEU A 92 7.03 -4.63 -9.26
C LEU A 92 7.10 -5.78 -8.26
N ILE A 93 7.08 -5.50 -6.96
CA ILE A 93 7.08 -6.52 -5.90
C ILE A 93 5.76 -7.30 -5.89
N LEU A 94 4.62 -6.62 -5.97
CA LEU A 94 3.32 -7.30 -6.03
C LEU A 94 3.14 -8.09 -7.32
N LEU A 95 3.70 -7.63 -8.45
CA LEU A 95 3.72 -8.40 -9.68
C LEU A 95 4.51 -9.70 -9.46
N LYS A 96 5.65 -9.63 -8.77
CA LYS A 96 6.36 -10.82 -8.33
C LYS A 96 5.49 -11.70 -7.42
N PHE A 97 4.70 -11.12 -6.52
CA PHE A 97 3.78 -11.89 -5.66
C PHE A 97 2.58 -12.50 -6.38
N THR A 98 2.29 -12.03 -7.59
CA THR A 98 1.29 -12.65 -8.46
C THR A 98 1.87 -13.85 -9.21
N VAL A 99 3.17 -13.81 -9.52
CA VAL A 99 3.86 -14.89 -10.24
C VAL A 99 4.35 -15.99 -9.30
N ASP A 100 4.89 -15.58 -8.15
CA ASP A 100 5.42 -16.47 -7.12
C ASP A 100 4.55 -16.37 -5.87
N ILE A 101 4.25 -17.51 -5.26
CA ILE A 101 3.49 -17.55 -4.00
C ILE A 101 4.39 -17.06 -2.85
N HIS A 102 3.86 -16.14 -2.02
CA HIS A 102 4.58 -15.58 -0.88
C HIS A 102 3.75 -15.62 0.41
N PRO A 103 4.40 -15.78 1.58
CA PRO A 103 3.72 -15.79 2.87
C PRO A 103 3.21 -14.40 3.27
N VAL A 104 2.20 -14.37 4.14
CA VAL A 104 1.52 -13.16 4.65
C VAL A 104 2.51 -12.14 5.24
N SER A 105 3.60 -12.60 5.87
CA SER A 105 4.63 -11.72 6.45
C SER A 105 5.30 -10.81 5.42
N HIS A 106 5.41 -11.24 4.15
CA HIS A 106 5.97 -10.41 3.09
C HIS A 106 5.08 -9.22 2.72
N PHE A 107 3.76 -9.37 2.85
CA PHE A 107 2.82 -8.26 2.63
C PHE A 107 2.97 -7.17 3.70
N TRP A 108 3.21 -7.56 4.96
CA TRP A 108 3.52 -6.60 6.03
C TRP A 108 4.81 -5.82 5.77
N ILE A 109 5.85 -6.50 5.27
CA ILE A 109 7.10 -5.85 4.85
C ILE A 109 6.80 -4.85 3.73
N LEU A 110 6.08 -5.28 2.69
CA LEU A 110 5.69 -4.40 1.58
C LEU A 110 4.94 -3.16 2.10
N PHE A 111 3.92 -3.34 2.94
CA PHE A 111 3.15 -2.25 3.55
C PHE A 111 4.05 -1.26 4.30
N ALA A 112 4.94 -1.76 5.16
CA ALA A 112 5.80 -0.95 6.00
C ALA A 112 6.79 -0.09 5.20
N PHE A 113 7.25 -0.58 4.04
CA PHE A 113 8.21 0.14 3.19
C PHE A 113 7.58 0.96 2.07
N THR A 114 6.34 0.66 1.70
CA THR A 114 5.69 1.32 0.55
C THR A 114 4.53 2.19 0.98
N SER A 115 3.40 1.62 1.40
CA SER A 115 2.18 2.34 1.74
C SER A 115 2.30 3.21 3.00
N PHE A 116 2.96 2.72 4.05
CA PHE A 116 3.09 3.47 5.32
C PHE A 116 3.88 4.79 5.17
N PRO A 117 5.11 4.80 4.60
CA PRO A 117 5.91 6.03 4.52
C PRO A 117 5.31 7.06 3.55
N THR A 118 4.68 6.63 2.45
CA THR A 118 4.03 7.55 1.50
C THR A 118 2.81 8.21 2.14
N ALA A 119 1.96 7.45 2.84
CA ALA A 119 0.81 7.98 3.54
C ALA A 119 1.23 8.95 4.66
N LEU A 120 2.25 8.59 5.44
CA LEU A 120 2.79 9.47 6.49
C LEU A 120 3.31 10.79 5.91
N ALA A 121 4.02 10.74 4.78
CA ALA A 121 4.50 11.95 4.11
C ALA A 121 3.33 12.86 3.68
N GLN A 122 2.25 12.28 3.12
CA GLN A 122 1.07 13.05 2.73
C GLN A 122 0.36 13.69 3.93
N VAL A 123 0.22 12.97 5.04
CA VAL A 123 -0.35 13.50 6.29
C VAL A 123 0.48 14.68 6.80
N ILE A 124 1.81 14.57 6.81
CA ILE A 124 2.70 15.66 7.26
C ILE A 124 2.51 16.90 6.38
N ILE A 125 2.44 16.73 5.05
CA ILE A 125 2.24 17.86 4.12
C ILE A 125 0.86 18.49 4.35
N LEU A 126 -0.16 17.66 4.55
CA LEU A 126 -1.53 18.11 4.79
C LEU A 126 -1.64 18.94 6.08
N VAL A 127 -1.09 18.45 7.19
CA VAL A 127 -1.06 19.17 8.47
C VAL A 127 -0.30 20.49 8.33
N LYS A 128 0.85 20.50 7.64
CA LYS A 128 1.60 21.74 7.37
C LYS A 128 0.80 22.74 6.53
N SER A 129 -0.02 22.26 5.59
CA SER A 129 -0.88 23.09 4.75
C SER A 129 -1.96 23.81 5.59
N PHE A 130 -2.63 23.10 6.50
CA PHE A 130 -3.61 23.72 7.41
C PHE A 130 -3.01 24.79 8.32
N ASN A 131 -1.78 24.59 8.80
CA ASN A 131 -1.11 25.59 9.63
C ASN A 131 -0.84 26.89 8.88
N LYS A 132 -0.52 26.84 7.59
CA LYS A 132 -0.30 28.05 6.77
C LYS A 132 -1.58 28.86 6.56
N VAL A 133 -2.74 28.20 6.46
CA VAL A 133 -4.04 28.86 6.32
C VAL A 133 -4.39 29.72 7.56
N LYS A 134 -3.88 29.39 8.75
CA LYS A 134 -4.13 30.17 9.97
C LYS A 134 -3.37 31.50 10.06
N TYR A 135 -2.40 31.74 9.20
CA TYR A 135 -1.55 32.95 9.20
C TYR A 135 -1.82 33.89 8.02
N CYS A 136 -2.88 33.67 7.25
CA CYS A 136 -3.44 34.59 6.26
C CYS A 136 -4.79 35.09 6.75
#